data_AF-A0A661MMF8-F1
#
_entry.id   AF-A0A661MMF8-F1
#
_cell.length_a   1.000
_cell.length_b   1.000
_cell.length_c   1.000
_cell.angle_alpha   90.00
_cell.angle_beta   90.00
_cell.angle_gamma   90.00
#
_symmetry.space_group_name_H-M   'P 1'
#
loop_
_entity.id
_entity.type
_entity.pdbx_description
1 polymer ?
#
loop_
_entity_poly.entity_id
_entity_poly.type
_entity_poly.pdbx_seq_one_letter_code
_entity_poly.pdbx_strand_id
1 'polypeptide(L)' 'MDFNFTEEQEMLRKLSGEIFQAEMTSPRLKQIEGQDRWFDEALWKKLA' A
#
# COMPACT_ATOMS: atom_id res chain seq x y z
N MET A 1 15.23 -12.90 22.93
CA MET A 1 13.98 -12.52 22.22
C MET A 1 14.33 -12.47 20.76
N ASP A 2 13.55 -13.16 19.93
CA ASP A 2 13.66 -13.04 18.48
C ASP A 2 12.73 -11.90 18.04
N PHE A 3 13.30 -10.91 17.34
CA PHE A 3 12.61 -9.73 16.83
C PHE A 3 12.45 -9.77 15.31
N ASN A 4 12.82 -10.89 14.68
CA ASN A 4 12.66 -11.05 13.26
C ASN A 4 11.19 -11.29 12.90
N PHE A 5 10.80 -10.81 11.74
CA PHE A 5 9.55 -11.18 11.13
C PHE A 5 9.55 -12.67 10.80
N THR A 6 8.39 -13.29 10.93
CA THR A 6 8.14 -14.61 10.34
C THR A 6 8.24 -14.53 8.82
N GLU A 7 8.47 -15.66 8.17
CA GLU A 7 8.55 -15.75 6.71
C GLU A 7 7.28 -15.21 6.03
N GLU A 8 6.09 -15.48 6.59
CA GLU A 8 4.83 -14.94 6.09
C GLU A 8 4.76 -13.42 6.23
N GLN A 9 5.26 -12.85 7.32
CA GLN A 9 5.30 -11.40 7.52
C GLN A 9 6.30 -10.72 6.56
N GLU A 10 7.44 -11.35 6.29
CA GLU A 10 8.39 -10.90 5.25
C GLU A 10 7.74 -10.90 3.86
N MET A 11 7.01 -11.97 3.51
CA MET A 11 6.29 -12.06 2.25
C MET A 11 5.22 -10.97 2.12
N LEU A 12 4.41 -10.75 3.17
CA LEU A 12 3.40 -9.69 3.19
C LEU A 12 4.04 -8.29 3.07
N ARG A 13 5.17 -8.07 3.75
CA ARG A 13 5.93 -6.82 3.66
C ARG A 13 6.40 -6.55 2.24
N LYS A 14 6.94 -7.57 1.57
CA LYS A 14 7.42 -7.46 0.19
C LYS A 14 6.27 -7.16 -0.76
N LEU A 15 5.19 -7.96 -0.71
CA LEU A 15 4.02 -7.78 -1.58
C LEU A 15 3.39 -6.39 -1.40
N SER A 16 3.18 -5.96 -0.16
CA SER A 16 2.64 -4.63 0.13
C SER A 16 3.56 -3.52 -0.40
N GLY A 17 4.88 -3.68 -0.22
CA GLY A 17 5.89 -2.74 -0.72
C GLY A 17 5.85 -2.58 -2.24
N GLU A 18 5.73 -3.69 -2.98
CA GLU A 18 5.61 -3.68 -4.45
C GLU A 18 4.32 -2.97 -4.90
N ILE A 19 3.19 -3.25 -4.25
CA ILE A 19 1.91 -2.59 -4.54
C ILE A 19 2.01 -1.08 -4.28
N PHE A 20 2.53 -0.66 -3.13
CA PHE A 20 2.66 0.76 -2.82
C PHE A 20 3.66 1.47 -3.74
N GLN A 21 4.77 0.84 -4.12
CA GLN A 21 5.71 1.44 -5.07
C GLN A 21 5.08 1.70 -6.45
N ALA A 22 4.22 0.79 -6.92
CA ALA A 22 3.54 0.95 -8.20
C ALA A 22 2.43 2.02 -8.13
N GLU A 23 1.71 2.11 -7.01
CA GLU A 23 0.48 2.90 -6.93
C GLU A 23 0.67 4.27 -6.27
N MET A 24 1.62 4.46 -5.34
CA MET A 24 1.83 5.74 -4.62
C MET A 24 2.63 6.77 -5.44
N THR A 25 2.17 7.05 -6.65
CA THR A 25 2.76 8.09 -7.50
C THR A 25 2.25 9.48 -7.11
N SER A 26 3.11 10.50 -7.21
CA SER A 26 2.73 11.89 -6.88
C SER A 26 1.47 12.40 -7.60
N PRO A 27 1.25 12.11 -8.90
CA PRO A 27 0.01 12.51 -9.58
C PRO A 27 -1.24 11.87 -8.96
N ARG A 28 -1.14 10.60 -8.56
CA ARG A 28 -2.26 9.86 -7.96
C ARG A 28 -2.57 10.34 -6.54
N LEU A 29 -1.53 10.61 -5.75
CA LEU A 29 -1.72 11.17 -4.40
C LEU A 29 -2.46 12.52 -4.46
N LYS A 30 -2.06 13.42 -5.38
CA LYS A 30 -2.79 14.68 -5.61
C LYS A 30 -4.24 14.48 -6.01
N GLN A 31 -4.53 13.44 -6.81
CA GLN A 31 -5.90 13.12 -7.20
C GLN A 31 -6.74 12.64 -6.02
N ILE A 32 -6.17 11.85 -5.11
CA ILE A 32 -6.86 11.33 -3.91
C ILE A 32 -7.08 12.45 -2.88
N GLU A 33 -6.08 13.30 -2.67
CA GLU A 33 -6.16 14.47 -1.79
C GLU A 33 -7.21 15.49 -2.26
N GLY A 34 -7.51 15.51 -3.57
CA GLY A 34 -8.58 16.33 -4.14
C GLY A 34 -9.99 15.74 -3.96
N GLN A 35 -10.12 14.51 -3.47
CA GLN A 35 -11.42 13.91 -3.14
C GLN A 35 -11.87 14.33 -1.74
N ASP A 36 -13.15 14.17 -1.43
CA ASP A 36 -13.67 14.56 -0.11
C ASP A 36 -13.31 13.54 1.00
N ARG A 37 -13.05 12.29 0.61
CA ARG A 37 -12.82 11.15 1.52
C ARG A 37 -11.34 10.81 1.75
N TRP A 38 -10.43 11.38 0.96
CA TRP A 38 -8.99 11.07 0.96
C TRP A 38 -8.70 9.56 0.94
N PHE A 39 -9.50 8.82 0.16
CA PHE A 39 -9.48 7.37 0.14
C PHE A 39 -9.37 6.82 -1.27
N ASP A 40 -8.40 5.94 -1.50
CA ASP A 40 -8.21 5.28 -2.78
C ASP A 40 -8.91 3.92 -2.81
N GLU A 41 -10.15 3.91 -3.31
CA GLU A 41 -10.92 2.67 -3.48
C GLU A 41 -10.25 1.67 -4.42
N ALA A 42 -9.50 2.15 -5.43
CA ALA A 42 -8.84 1.28 -6.39
C ALA A 42 -7.61 0.59 -5.79
N LEU A 43 -6.86 1.29 -4.94
CA LEU A 43 -5.77 0.70 -4.15
C LEU A 43 -6.31 -0.29 -3.13
N TRP A 44 -7.42 0.04 -2.46
CA TRP A 44 -8.06 -0.86 -1.49
C TRP A 44 -8.44 -2.20 -2.11
N LYS A 45 -9.01 -2.18 -3.32
CA LYS A 45 -9.33 -3.41 -4.07
C LYS A 45 -8.12 -4.23 -4.54
N LYS A 46 -6.92 -3.65 -4.55
CA LYS A 46 -5.68 -4.38 -4.87
C LYS A 46 -5.05 -5.05 -3.63
N LEU A 47 -5.39 -4.54 -2.44
CA LEU A 47 -4.89 -5.04 -1.16
C LEU A 47 -5.82 -6.10 -0.54
N ALA A 48 -7.11 -6.09 -0.87
CA ALA A 48 -8.17 -6.98 -0.36
C ALA A 48 -8.56 -8.05 -1.39
#